data_AF-A0A6R5HGG7-F1
#
_entry.id   AF-A0A6R5HGG7-F1
#
_cell.length_a   1.000
_cell.length_b   1.000
_cell.length_c   1.000
_cell.angle_alpha   90.00
_cell.angle_beta   90.00
_cell.angle_gamma   90.00
#
_symmetry.space_group_name_H-M   'P 1'
#
loop_
_entity.id
_entity.type
_entity.pdbx_description
1 polymer ?
#
loop_
_entity_poly.entity_id
_entity_poly.type
_entity_poly.pdbx_seq_one_letter_code
_entity_poly.pdbx_strand_id
1 'polypeptide(L)'
;MSKLKLVGGRPITMDEAIELRQTVFGSAASPPRGEWTRTGINFGAANGEYPYGLRTPRNATRGMQSVLQAFIIKHFIFDVKPRDKSVPLEELLKPTEAEQAQALYLAISDILWNIGEKTKAIFALPGEASHIPHSHVYFQDNVTEKLFFFEFTTLDEMQIFAKRYLPYFTENPGPGALLLLYSAVVTRGMENLRNDLDAPKGAHLMGPYEEGSLNIVTLLLTGRATPYLHNGVVYVGDEDHYALPQFGILGRGSIGLLIWEGENEAMRSASRQPGSRLKTPATPVWVSCCCGHFGVLFNSNRELLRNYHAEKRFELHYYTLAGCYLSMTVDNRQQEEGADDGQEDGERKQNDMVSTPLERLIHTKWMEAKITYHGPLPASLNF
;
A
#
# COMPACT_ATOMS: atom_id res chain seq x y z
N MET A 1 -15.01 -19.88 -8.06
CA MET A 1 -15.81 -20.43 -6.94
C MET A 1 -17.10 -19.63 -6.82
N SER A 2 -18.25 -20.27 -6.56
CA SER A 2 -19.51 -19.56 -6.36
C SER A 2 -19.51 -18.78 -5.05
N LYS A 3 -20.15 -17.61 -5.05
CA LYS A 3 -20.28 -16.75 -3.86
C LYS A 3 -21.17 -17.46 -2.84
N LEU A 4 -20.60 -17.78 -1.68
CA LEU A 4 -21.32 -18.45 -0.60
C LEU A 4 -22.24 -17.46 0.11
N LYS A 5 -23.42 -17.92 0.55
CA LYS A 5 -24.28 -17.12 1.41
C LYS A 5 -23.55 -16.76 2.70
N LEU A 6 -23.65 -15.49 3.07
CA LEU A 6 -23.07 -14.96 4.31
C LEU A 6 -23.85 -15.50 5.52
N VAL A 7 -23.13 -15.95 6.56
CA VAL A 7 -23.73 -16.52 7.78
C VAL A 7 -23.11 -15.85 9.00
N GLY A 8 -23.96 -15.35 9.91
CA GLY A 8 -23.55 -14.62 11.12
C GLY A 8 -23.30 -13.13 10.87
N GLY A 9 -22.55 -12.50 11.76
CA GLY A 9 -22.19 -11.08 11.69
C GLY A 9 -23.28 -10.16 12.24
N ARG A 10 -22.89 -8.96 12.64
CA ARG A 10 -23.80 -7.90 13.09
C ARG A 10 -24.14 -6.99 11.91
N PRO A 11 -25.42 -6.75 11.59
CA PRO A 11 -25.77 -5.81 10.52
C PRO A 11 -25.35 -4.39 10.90
N ILE A 12 -24.93 -3.62 9.89
CA ILE A 12 -24.63 -2.20 10.04
C ILE A 12 -25.89 -1.40 10.42
N THR A 13 -25.73 -0.43 11.31
CA THR A 13 -26.80 0.52 11.67
C THR A 13 -26.78 1.76 10.76
N MET A 14 -27.86 2.53 10.76
CA MET A 14 -27.92 3.76 9.96
C MET A 14 -26.86 4.78 10.37
N ASP A 15 -26.65 4.98 11.67
CA ASP A 15 -25.65 5.90 12.19
C ASP A 15 -24.24 5.48 11.79
N GLU A 16 -23.91 4.18 11.92
CA GLU A 16 -22.61 3.64 11.49
C GLU A 16 -22.38 3.80 9.98
N ALA A 17 -23.40 3.62 9.15
CA ALA A 17 -23.25 3.78 7.70
C ALA A 17 -23.04 5.23 7.27
N ILE A 18 -23.76 6.16 7.92
CA ILE A 18 -23.55 7.60 7.72
C ILE A 18 -22.14 7.96 8.17
N GLU A 19 -21.74 7.53 9.35
CA GLU A 19 -20.43 7.81 9.93
C GLU A 19 -19.29 7.23 9.08
N LEU A 20 -19.42 5.99 8.63
CA LEU A 20 -18.44 5.30 7.79
C LEU A 20 -18.24 6.06 6.47
N ARG A 21 -19.32 6.45 5.82
CA ARG A 21 -19.25 7.17 4.55
C ARG A 21 -18.78 8.61 4.69
N GLN A 22 -19.14 9.30 5.76
CA GLN A 22 -18.56 10.61 6.07
C GLN A 22 -17.05 10.49 6.31
N THR A 23 -16.62 9.48 7.06
CA THR A 23 -15.20 9.24 7.37
C THR A 23 -14.39 8.91 6.12
N VAL A 24 -14.94 8.09 5.22
CA VAL A 24 -14.24 7.69 4.00
C VAL A 24 -14.37 8.74 2.90
N PHE A 25 -15.60 9.07 2.50
CA PHE A 25 -15.91 9.85 1.30
C PHE A 25 -16.33 11.30 1.58
N GLY A 26 -16.42 11.72 2.84
CA GLY A 26 -16.88 13.05 3.22
C GLY A 26 -18.39 13.26 3.14
N SER A 27 -19.16 12.28 2.62
CA SER A 27 -20.62 12.38 2.49
C SER A 27 -21.30 11.02 2.45
N ALA A 28 -22.45 10.92 3.13
CA ALA A 28 -23.38 9.80 3.02
C ALA A 28 -24.56 10.09 2.06
N ALA A 29 -24.79 11.37 1.73
CA ALA A 29 -25.88 11.82 0.86
C ALA A 29 -25.56 11.64 -0.64
N SER A 30 -24.34 11.23 -1.00
CA SER A 30 -23.93 10.98 -2.38
C SER A 30 -23.15 9.67 -2.47
N PRO A 31 -23.51 8.74 -3.38
CA PRO A 31 -22.88 7.42 -3.46
C PRO A 31 -21.36 7.52 -3.61
N PRO A 32 -20.58 6.53 -3.12
CA PRO A 32 -19.15 6.45 -3.36
C PRO A 32 -18.82 6.58 -4.85
N ARG A 33 -17.61 7.07 -5.16
CA ARG A 33 -17.13 7.09 -6.55
C ARG A 33 -17.24 5.67 -7.13
N GLY A 34 -17.85 5.56 -8.32
CA GLY A 34 -18.22 4.26 -8.89
C GLY A 34 -17.05 3.31 -9.16
N GLU A 35 -15.81 3.78 -9.13
CA GLU A 35 -14.61 2.93 -9.16
C GLU A 35 -14.51 2.01 -7.93
N TRP A 36 -14.91 2.45 -6.74
CA TRP A 36 -14.79 1.66 -5.50
C TRP A 36 -15.79 0.50 -5.44
N THR A 37 -17.00 0.70 -5.97
CA THR A 37 -18.04 -0.34 -6.01
C THR A 37 -17.86 -1.32 -7.18
N ARG A 38 -16.93 -1.06 -8.10
CA ARG A 38 -16.72 -1.86 -9.32
C ARG A 38 -15.30 -2.38 -9.51
N THR A 39 -14.41 -2.15 -8.54
CA THR A 39 -13.04 -2.68 -8.57
C THR A 39 -12.90 -3.86 -7.60
N GLY A 40 -12.87 -5.07 -8.15
CA GLY A 40 -12.45 -6.26 -7.42
C GLY A 40 -10.94 -6.35 -7.28
N ILE A 41 -10.46 -7.28 -6.45
CA ILE A 41 -9.05 -7.58 -6.24
C ILE A 41 -8.70 -8.86 -6.99
N ASN A 42 -8.02 -8.72 -8.13
CA ASN A 42 -7.82 -9.83 -9.07
C ASN A 42 -6.36 -9.94 -9.48
N PHE A 43 -5.84 -11.16 -9.55
CA PHE A 43 -4.55 -11.44 -10.16
C PHE A 43 -4.61 -11.42 -11.68
N GLY A 44 -3.44 -11.32 -12.32
CA GLY A 44 -3.27 -11.81 -13.68
C GLY A 44 -3.49 -13.32 -13.77
N ALA A 45 -3.74 -13.83 -14.97
CA ALA A 45 -3.90 -15.27 -15.19
C ALA A 45 -2.67 -16.04 -14.69
N ALA A 46 -2.87 -17.17 -14.01
CA ALA A 46 -1.78 -17.97 -13.41
C ALA A 46 -0.77 -18.51 -14.45
N ASN A 47 -1.21 -18.69 -15.70
CA ASN A 47 -0.38 -19.08 -16.85
C ASN A 47 0.10 -17.89 -17.70
N GLY A 48 -0.19 -16.66 -17.28
CA GLY A 48 0.19 -15.43 -17.99
C GLY A 48 1.48 -14.81 -17.47
N GLU A 49 1.76 -13.60 -17.94
CA GLU A 49 2.90 -12.81 -17.46
C GLU A 49 2.65 -12.28 -16.05
N TYR A 50 3.68 -12.37 -15.19
CA TYR A 50 3.65 -11.89 -13.81
C TYR A 50 2.40 -12.36 -13.04
N PRO A 51 2.19 -13.68 -12.89
CA PRO A 51 1.01 -14.26 -12.25
C PRO A 51 0.94 -13.94 -10.75
N TYR A 52 2.04 -13.56 -10.11
CA TYR A 52 2.06 -13.05 -8.73
C TYR A 52 1.45 -11.64 -8.57
N GLY A 53 1.12 -10.98 -9.67
CA GLY A 53 0.73 -9.57 -9.70
C GLY A 53 -0.78 -9.34 -9.84
N LEU A 54 -1.35 -8.53 -8.94
CA LEU A 54 -2.69 -7.97 -9.05
C LEU A 54 -2.81 -7.04 -10.26
N ARG A 55 -4.00 -7.01 -10.88
CA ARG A 55 -4.31 -6.16 -12.03
C ARG A 55 -5.42 -5.18 -11.68
N THR A 56 -5.13 -3.89 -11.85
CA THR A 56 -6.06 -2.82 -11.50
C THR A 56 -6.05 -1.70 -12.55
N PRO A 57 -7.22 -1.25 -13.02
CA PRO A 57 -7.31 -0.05 -13.86
C PRO A 57 -6.68 1.18 -13.18
N ARG A 58 -6.29 2.20 -13.96
CA ARG A 58 -5.82 3.48 -13.40
C ARG A 58 -7.00 4.21 -12.76
N ASN A 59 -7.11 4.10 -11.43
CA ASN A 59 -8.22 4.62 -10.65
C ASN A 59 -7.81 4.79 -9.17
N ALA A 60 -8.68 5.37 -8.33
CA ALA A 60 -8.32 5.76 -6.97
C ALA A 60 -8.08 4.58 -6.00
N THR A 61 -8.25 3.33 -6.45
CA THR A 61 -8.01 2.14 -5.61
C THR A 61 -6.56 1.63 -5.70
N ARG A 62 -5.76 2.12 -6.66
CA ARG A 62 -4.42 1.61 -6.95
C ARG A 62 -3.46 1.69 -5.78
N GLY A 63 -3.44 2.78 -5.02
CA GLY A 63 -2.58 2.93 -3.85
C GLY A 63 -2.82 1.83 -2.82
N MET A 64 -4.09 1.56 -2.50
CA MET A 64 -4.47 0.45 -1.62
C MET A 64 -4.06 -0.90 -2.19
N GLN A 65 -4.36 -1.15 -3.47
CA GLN A 65 -4.03 -2.42 -4.10
C GLN A 65 -2.50 -2.64 -4.22
N SER A 66 -1.70 -1.57 -4.30
CA SER A 66 -0.23 -1.66 -4.30
C SER A 66 0.31 -2.03 -2.93
N VAL A 67 -0.32 -1.57 -1.84
CA VAL A 67 -0.01 -2.09 -0.49
C VAL A 67 -0.29 -3.58 -0.43
N LEU A 68 -1.48 -4.00 -0.88
CA LEU A 68 -1.85 -5.41 -0.88
C LEU A 68 -0.89 -6.26 -1.73
N GLN A 69 -0.51 -5.76 -2.90
CA GLN A 69 0.50 -6.38 -3.76
C GLN A 69 1.85 -6.54 -3.06
N ALA A 70 2.28 -5.56 -2.27
CA ALA A 70 3.52 -5.66 -1.51
C ALA A 70 3.45 -6.76 -0.44
N PHE A 71 2.30 -6.93 0.24
CA PHE A 71 2.10 -8.04 1.18
C PHE A 71 2.08 -9.40 0.47
N ILE A 72 1.51 -9.48 -0.74
CA ILE A 72 1.55 -10.69 -1.57
C ILE A 72 2.99 -11.04 -1.99
N ILE A 73 3.77 -10.06 -2.44
CA ILE A 73 5.19 -10.26 -2.80
C ILE A 73 6.00 -10.72 -1.58
N LYS A 74 5.80 -10.06 -0.43
CA LYS A 74 6.41 -10.47 0.84
C LYS A 74 6.05 -11.93 1.15
N HIS A 75 4.78 -12.32 1.00
CA HIS A 75 4.34 -13.68 1.26
C HIS A 75 5.11 -14.70 0.44
N PHE A 76 5.16 -14.52 -0.88
CA PHE A 76 5.83 -15.45 -1.80
C PHE A 76 7.34 -15.54 -1.58
N ILE A 77 8.00 -14.42 -1.29
CA ILE A 77 9.46 -14.38 -1.17
C ILE A 77 9.93 -14.78 0.23
N PHE A 78 9.20 -14.40 1.27
CA PHE A 78 9.72 -14.42 2.65
C PHE A 78 8.93 -15.30 3.62
N ASP A 79 7.62 -15.46 3.44
CA ASP A 79 6.79 -16.18 4.42
C ASP A 79 6.59 -17.66 4.03
N VAL A 80 6.55 -17.95 2.73
CA VAL A 80 6.57 -19.32 2.23
C VAL A 80 7.97 -19.91 2.47
N LYS A 81 8.06 -20.91 3.34
CA LYS A 81 9.29 -21.69 3.51
C LYS A 81 9.47 -22.57 2.26
N PRO A 82 10.48 -22.33 1.40
CA PRO A 82 10.71 -23.21 0.28
C PRO A 82 11.08 -24.61 0.81
N ARG A 83 10.65 -25.66 0.10
CA ARG A 83 11.01 -27.05 0.46
C ARG A 83 12.52 -27.29 0.31
N ASP A 84 13.14 -26.58 -0.63
CA ASP A 84 14.57 -26.62 -0.93
C ASP A 84 15.29 -25.38 -0.39
N LYS A 85 16.61 -25.51 -0.16
CA LYS A 85 17.42 -24.44 0.48
C LYS A 85 17.55 -23.16 -0.35
N SER A 86 17.29 -23.20 -1.66
CA SER A 86 17.34 -22.04 -2.54
C SER A 86 16.44 -22.25 -3.76
N VAL A 87 15.30 -21.56 -3.81
CA VAL A 87 14.40 -21.54 -4.98
C VAL A 87 14.62 -20.23 -5.73
N PRO A 88 14.83 -20.24 -7.06
CA PRO A 88 14.97 -19.03 -7.85
C PRO A 88 13.76 -18.10 -7.71
N LEU A 89 13.98 -16.78 -7.82
CA LEU A 89 12.91 -15.79 -7.67
C LEU A 89 11.81 -15.99 -8.73
N GLU A 90 12.19 -16.39 -9.93
CA GLU A 90 11.29 -16.63 -11.05
C GLU A 90 10.34 -17.80 -10.79
N GLU A 91 10.73 -18.76 -9.95
CA GLU A 91 9.87 -19.86 -9.53
C GLU A 91 8.95 -19.44 -8.38
N LEU A 92 9.47 -18.70 -7.39
CA LEU A 92 8.69 -18.15 -6.28
C LEU A 92 7.55 -17.23 -6.76
N LEU A 93 7.76 -16.54 -7.88
CA LEU A 93 6.82 -15.60 -8.48
C LEU A 93 5.98 -16.21 -9.62
N LYS A 94 5.88 -17.54 -9.69
CA LYS A 94 4.96 -18.27 -10.59
C LYS A 94 3.91 -19.07 -9.81
N PRO A 95 3.07 -18.41 -8.98
CA PRO A 95 2.06 -19.12 -8.20
C PRO A 95 0.98 -19.73 -9.09
N THR A 96 0.49 -20.88 -8.66
CA THR A 96 -0.78 -21.48 -9.09
C THR A 96 -1.98 -20.64 -8.62
N GLU A 97 -3.17 -20.88 -9.17
CA GLU A 97 -4.40 -20.20 -8.72
C GLU A 97 -4.68 -20.43 -7.23
N ALA A 98 -4.33 -21.60 -6.69
CA ALA A 98 -4.48 -21.91 -5.27
C ALA A 98 -3.55 -21.06 -4.40
N GLU A 99 -2.30 -20.87 -4.84
CA GLU A 99 -1.30 -20.04 -4.17
C GLU A 99 -1.64 -18.54 -4.28
N GLN A 100 -2.18 -18.09 -5.42
CA GLN A 100 -2.73 -16.74 -5.57
C GLN A 100 -3.85 -16.48 -4.55
N ALA A 101 -4.83 -17.38 -4.48
CA ALA A 101 -5.92 -17.28 -3.51
C ALA A 101 -5.39 -17.27 -2.07
N GLN A 102 -4.41 -18.12 -1.77
CA GLN A 102 -3.75 -18.18 -0.47
C GLN A 102 -3.04 -16.88 -0.09
N ALA A 103 -2.18 -16.38 -0.96
CA ALA A 103 -1.46 -15.14 -0.72
C ALA A 103 -2.43 -13.97 -0.50
N LEU A 104 -3.55 -13.93 -1.22
CA LEU A 104 -4.53 -12.86 -1.08
C LEU A 104 -5.25 -12.85 0.27
N TYR A 105 -5.85 -13.97 0.70
CA TYR A 105 -6.56 -13.97 1.98
C TYR A 105 -5.61 -13.80 3.17
N LEU A 106 -4.37 -14.28 3.07
CA LEU A 106 -3.35 -14.06 4.09
C LEU A 106 -2.90 -12.60 4.12
N ALA A 107 -2.65 -11.98 2.97
CA ALA A 107 -2.26 -10.56 2.89
C ALA A 107 -3.37 -9.63 3.42
N ILE A 108 -4.64 -9.87 3.06
CA ILE A 108 -5.79 -9.14 3.63
C ILE A 108 -5.81 -9.32 5.16
N SER A 109 -5.60 -10.55 5.63
CA SER A 109 -5.65 -10.84 7.07
C SER A 109 -4.52 -10.15 7.84
N ASP A 110 -3.29 -10.23 7.34
CA ASP A 110 -2.12 -9.58 7.95
C ASP A 110 -2.30 -8.06 8.06
N ILE A 111 -2.81 -7.42 7.00
CA ILE A 111 -3.07 -5.98 7.00
C ILE A 111 -4.09 -5.61 8.07
N LEU A 112 -5.27 -6.24 8.07
CA LEU A 112 -6.33 -5.94 9.02
C LEU A 112 -5.90 -6.27 10.46
N TRP A 113 -5.17 -7.36 10.67
CA TRP A 113 -4.66 -7.75 11.98
C TRP A 113 -3.65 -6.72 12.52
N ASN A 114 -2.81 -6.16 11.66
CA ASN A 114 -1.88 -5.08 12.04
C ASN A 114 -2.60 -3.77 12.36
N ILE A 115 -3.65 -3.39 11.60
CA ILE A 115 -4.50 -2.23 11.92
C ILE A 115 -5.17 -2.41 13.29
N GLY A 116 -5.57 -3.64 13.59
CA GLY A 116 -6.12 -4.10 14.85
C GLY A 116 -5.14 -4.17 16.02
N GLU A 117 -3.91 -3.68 15.83
CA GLU A 117 -2.80 -3.79 16.80
C GLU A 117 -2.55 -5.23 17.29
N LYS A 118 -2.85 -6.23 16.44
CA LYS A 118 -2.76 -7.66 16.73
C LYS A 118 -3.66 -8.15 17.87
N THR A 119 -4.75 -7.44 18.14
CA THR A 119 -5.70 -7.77 19.21
C THR A 119 -7.09 -8.12 18.67
N LYS A 120 -7.57 -7.36 17.68
CA LYS A 120 -8.89 -7.56 17.09
C LYS A 120 -8.93 -7.06 15.65
N ALA A 121 -9.71 -7.70 14.78
CA ALA A 121 -9.94 -7.22 13.42
C ALA A 121 -11.39 -7.45 13.01
N ILE A 122 -11.89 -6.61 12.10
CA ILE A 122 -13.28 -6.65 11.66
C ILE A 122 -13.34 -6.75 10.14
N PHE A 123 -14.08 -7.74 9.64
CA PHE A 123 -14.47 -7.82 8.23
C PHE A 123 -15.83 -7.17 8.00
N ALA A 124 -15.93 -6.34 6.96
CA ALA A 124 -17.17 -5.76 6.47
C ALA A 124 -17.56 -6.41 5.13
N LEU A 125 -18.62 -7.24 5.14
CA LEU A 125 -19.09 -7.95 3.95
C LEU A 125 -20.60 -7.74 3.71
N PRO A 126 -21.05 -7.56 2.45
CA PRO A 126 -22.46 -7.30 2.14
C PRO A 126 -23.29 -8.60 2.12
N GLY A 127 -24.46 -8.57 2.74
CA GLY A 127 -25.50 -9.56 2.58
C GLY A 127 -26.37 -9.32 1.34
N GLU A 128 -27.49 -10.03 1.25
CA GLU A 128 -28.44 -9.90 0.14
C GLU A 128 -29.44 -8.75 0.36
N ALA A 129 -29.92 -8.60 1.59
CA ALA A 129 -30.93 -7.62 1.97
C ALA A 129 -30.32 -6.29 2.45
N SER A 130 -30.97 -5.18 2.12
CA SER A 130 -30.63 -3.86 2.65
C SER A 130 -31.20 -3.68 4.07
N HIS A 131 -30.37 -3.20 4.98
CA HIS A 131 -30.74 -2.86 6.36
C HIS A 131 -31.12 -1.39 6.52
N ILE A 132 -30.62 -0.54 5.61
CA ILE A 132 -30.74 0.92 5.70
C ILE A 132 -31.59 1.43 4.55
N PRO A 133 -32.70 2.13 4.83
CA PRO A 133 -33.55 2.70 3.78
C PRO A 133 -32.87 3.89 3.09
N HIS A 134 -33.23 4.10 1.83
CA HIS A 134 -32.83 5.30 1.11
C HIS A 134 -33.45 6.56 1.73
N SER A 135 -32.70 7.66 1.82
CA SER A 135 -33.18 8.94 2.34
C SER A 135 -32.37 10.13 1.80
N HIS A 136 -32.79 11.35 2.10
CA HIS A 136 -32.07 12.57 1.73
C HIS A 136 -30.71 12.72 2.45
N VAL A 137 -30.52 12.05 3.59
CA VAL A 137 -29.24 12.00 4.32
C VAL A 137 -28.38 10.79 3.98
N TYR A 138 -28.96 9.78 3.31
CA TYR A 138 -28.28 8.54 2.96
C TYR A 138 -28.74 8.00 1.60
N PHE A 139 -27.86 8.09 0.60
CA PHE A 139 -28.11 7.60 -0.75
C PHE A 139 -27.50 6.21 -0.94
N GLN A 140 -28.33 5.17 -1.10
CA GLN A 140 -27.87 3.77 -1.24
C GLN A 140 -26.87 3.56 -2.38
N ASP A 141 -25.90 2.68 -2.16
CA ASP A 141 -24.84 2.34 -3.13
C ASP A 141 -24.81 0.85 -3.50
N ASN A 142 -25.80 0.07 -3.05
CA ASN A 142 -25.94 -1.38 -3.20
C ASN A 142 -24.89 -2.22 -2.45
N VAL A 143 -24.07 -1.61 -1.60
CA VAL A 143 -23.02 -2.27 -0.83
C VAL A 143 -23.13 -1.93 0.65
N THR A 144 -22.99 -0.64 1.00
CA THR A 144 -22.85 -0.14 2.36
C THR A 144 -24.09 -0.47 3.20
N GLU A 145 -25.30 -0.31 2.66
CA GLU A 145 -26.55 -0.61 3.39
C GLU A 145 -26.79 -2.11 3.63
N LYS A 146 -25.97 -2.98 3.04
CA LYS A 146 -26.08 -4.44 3.17
C LYS A 146 -24.99 -5.03 4.06
N LEU A 147 -24.11 -4.19 4.64
CA LEU A 147 -22.93 -4.68 5.35
C LEU A 147 -23.30 -5.40 6.64
N PHE A 148 -22.56 -6.47 6.88
CA PHE A 148 -22.41 -7.13 8.17
C PHE A 148 -20.96 -6.99 8.62
N PHE A 149 -20.78 -6.78 9.93
CA PHE A 149 -19.49 -6.75 10.59
C PHE A 149 -19.22 -8.06 11.31
N PHE A 150 -18.02 -8.62 11.08
CA PHE A 150 -17.54 -9.86 11.69
C PHE A 150 -16.26 -9.55 12.45
N GLU A 151 -16.35 -9.56 13.78
CA GLU A 151 -15.21 -9.31 14.66
C GLU A 151 -14.48 -10.62 14.97
N PHE A 152 -13.15 -10.55 14.96
CA PHE A 152 -12.26 -11.64 15.29
C PHE A 152 -11.21 -11.18 16.30
N THR A 153 -10.93 -12.02 17.29
CA THR A 153 -9.87 -11.82 18.30
C THR A 153 -8.73 -12.83 18.16
N THR A 154 -8.81 -13.71 17.15
CA THR A 154 -7.73 -14.64 16.79
C THR A 154 -7.45 -14.58 15.28
N LEU A 155 -6.17 -14.62 14.91
CA LEU A 155 -5.74 -14.55 13.52
C LEU A 155 -6.15 -15.80 12.72
N ASP A 156 -6.11 -16.98 13.34
CA ASP A 156 -6.41 -18.24 12.64
C ASP A 156 -7.88 -18.33 12.21
N GLU A 157 -8.83 -17.99 13.09
CA GLU A 157 -10.26 -17.96 12.75
C GLU A 157 -10.56 -16.92 11.66
N MET A 158 -9.91 -15.76 11.77
CA MET A 158 -9.99 -14.70 10.79
C MET A 158 -9.49 -15.14 9.40
N GLN A 159 -8.36 -15.85 9.33
CA GLN A 159 -7.83 -16.38 8.07
C GLN A 159 -8.74 -17.45 7.45
N ILE A 160 -9.35 -18.31 8.28
CA ILE A 160 -10.35 -19.29 7.82
C ILE A 160 -11.56 -18.57 7.22
N PHE A 161 -12.04 -17.51 7.87
CA PHE A 161 -13.14 -16.68 7.37
C PHE A 161 -12.77 -15.98 6.05
N ALA A 162 -11.60 -15.35 6.00
CA ALA A 162 -11.09 -14.67 4.81
C ALA A 162 -10.96 -15.62 3.61
N LYS A 163 -10.45 -16.84 3.84
CA LYS A 163 -10.38 -17.89 2.82
C LYS A 163 -11.76 -18.29 2.31
N ARG A 164 -12.72 -18.49 3.22
CA ARG A 164 -14.09 -18.92 2.88
C ARG A 164 -14.84 -17.87 2.06
N TYR A 165 -14.69 -16.59 2.40
CA TYR A 165 -15.43 -15.48 1.79
C TYR A 165 -14.60 -14.67 0.78
N LEU A 166 -13.43 -15.18 0.38
CA LEU A 166 -12.58 -14.59 -0.65
C LEU A 166 -13.33 -14.17 -1.94
N PRO A 167 -14.33 -14.93 -2.44
CA PRO A 167 -15.07 -14.53 -3.64
C PRO A 167 -15.73 -13.15 -3.58
N TYR A 168 -16.02 -12.61 -2.38
CA TYR A 168 -16.53 -11.24 -2.22
C TYR A 168 -15.51 -10.18 -2.60
N PHE A 169 -14.22 -10.45 -2.37
CA PHE A 169 -13.12 -9.54 -2.69
C PHE A 169 -12.70 -9.64 -4.16
N THR A 170 -12.84 -10.82 -4.78
CA THR A 170 -12.38 -11.09 -6.15
C THR A 170 -13.47 -10.92 -7.20
N GLU A 171 -14.72 -10.65 -6.82
CA GLU A 171 -15.81 -10.38 -7.77
C GLU A 171 -15.45 -9.20 -8.70
N ASN A 172 -15.56 -9.41 -10.01
CA ASN A 172 -15.17 -8.42 -11.02
C ASN A 172 -16.18 -8.37 -12.18
N PRO A 173 -16.87 -7.23 -12.42
CA PRO A 173 -16.87 -6.03 -11.58
C PRO A 173 -17.51 -6.33 -10.21
N GLY A 174 -16.95 -5.76 -9.15
CA GLY A 174 -17.45 -5.96 -7.80
C GLY A 174 -16.79 -5.01 -6.79
N PRO A 175 -17.27 -4.96 -5.53
CA PRO A 175 -16.85 -3.95 -4.56
C PRO A 175 -15.62 -4.36 -3.75
N GLY A 176 -14.80 -5.32 -4.20
CA GLY A 176 -13.74 -5.92 -3.38
C GLY A 176 -12.77 -4.91 -2.78
N ALA A 177 -12.40 -3.88 -3.54
CA ALA A 177 -11.61 -2.76 -3.06
C ALA A 177 -12.31 -2.00 -1.91
N LEU A 178 -13.59 -1.67 -2.08
CA LEU A 178 -14.38 -1.00 -1.05
C LEU A 178 -14.54 -1.85 0.21
N LEU A 179 -14.73 -3.17 0.07
CA LEU A 179 -14.87 -4.07 1.22
C LEU A 179 -13.59 -4.14 2.05
N LEU A 180 -12.42 -4.17 1.41
CA LEU A 180 -11.13 -4.12 2.11
C LEU A 180 -10.96 -2.77 2.83
N LEU A 181 -11.28 -1.67 2.14
CA LEU A 181 -11.20 -0.33 2.73
C LEU A 181 -12.11 -0.20 3.95
N TYR A 182 -13.37 -0.59 3.85
CA TYR A 182 -14.30 -0.55 4.97
C TYR A 182 -13.87 -1.44 6.11
N SER A 183 -13.38 -2.65 5.83
CA SER A 183 -12.82 -3.55 6.85
C SER A 183 -11.64 -2.89 7.59
N ALA A 184 -10.75 -2.20 6.88
CA ALA A 184 -9.64 -1.45 7.48
C ALA A 184 -10.13 -0.30 8.37
N VAL A 185 -11.10 0.50 7.88
CA VAL A 185 -11.64 1.65 8.62
C VAL A 185 -12.36 1.22 9.89
N VAL A 186 -13.23 0.21 9.82
CA VAL A 186 -13.97 -0.27 11.01
C VAL A 186 -13.06 -1.01 11.99
N THR A 187 -11.99 -1.67 11.51
CA THR A 187 -10.96 -2.24 12.39
C THR A 187 -10.19 -1.16 13.16
N ARG A 188 -9.80 -0.07 12.50
CA ARG A 188 -9.14 1.08 13.18
C ARG A 188 -10.09 1.80 14.13
N GLY A 189 -11.37 1.87 13.75
CA GLY A 189 -12.41 2.70 14.37
C GLY A 189 -12.47 4.09 13.74
N MET A 190 -13.68 4.57 13.45
CA MET A 190 -13.91 5.82 12.72
C MET A 190 -13.40 7.06 13.48
N GLU A 191 -13.59 7.09 14.80
CA GLU A 191 -13.06 8.16 15.67
C GLU A 191 -11.53 8.19 15.66
N ASN A 192 -10.89 7.04 15.90
CA ASN A 192 -9.43 6.91 15.84
C ASN A 192 -8.86 7.32 14.48
N LEU A 193 -9.53 6.94 13.40
CA LEU A 193 -9.10 7.30 12.05
C LEU A 193 -9.17 8.81 11.82
N ARG A 194 -10.25 9.48 12.27
CA ARG A 194 -10.33 10.95 12.21
C ARG A 194 -9.21 11.62 12.99
N ASN A 195 -8.88 11.08 14.16
CA ASN A 195 -7.75 11.58 14.96
C ASN A 195 -6.41 11.34 14.24
N ASP A 196 -6.25 10.22 13.53
CA ASP A 196 -5.04 9.95 12.76
C ASP A 196 -4.81 10.96 11.62
N LEU A 197 -5.89 11.50 11.02
CA LEU A 197 -5.78 12.42 9.88
C LEU A 197 -5.13 13.77 10.26
N ASP A 198 -5.12 14.13 11.56
CA ASP A 198 -4.63 15.39 12.11
C ASP A 198 -5.04 16.61 11.26
N ALA A 199 -6.35 16.70 10.97
CA ALA A 199 -6.91 17.65 10.01
C ALA A 199 -8.16 18.34 10.57
N PRO A 200 -8.59 19.47 9.99
CA PRO A 200 -9.78 20.19 10.43
C PRO A 200 -11.03 19.30 10.46
N LYS A 201 -12.02 19.69 11.27
CA LYS A 201 -13.32 19.01 11.31
C LYS A 201 -13.90 18.89 9.89
N GLY A 202 -14.25 17.66 9.51
CA GLY A 202 -14.76 17.33 8.17
C GLY A 202 -13.73 16.72 7.22
N ALA A 203 -12.47 16.57 7.66
CA ALA A 203 -11.50 15.75 6.93
C ALA A 203 -11.99 14.31 6.79
N HIS A 204 -11.69 13.73 5.64
CA HIS A 204 -12.08 12.38 5.27
C HIS A 204 -10.92 11.69 4.55
N LEU A 205 -10.98 10.37 4.49
CA LEU A 205 -9.85 9.54 4.06
C LEU A 205 -9.50 9.71 2.59
N MET A 206 -10.51 9.97 1.74
CA MET A 206 -10.32 10.17 0.31
C MET A 206 -9.64 11.51 0.01
N GLY A 207 -8.63 11.48 -0.86
CA GLY A 207 -7.91 12.67 -1.33
C GLY A 207 -8.25 13.04 -2.78
N PRO A 208 -7.68 14.14 -3.30
CA PRO A 208 -7.86 14.56 -4.69
C PRO A 208 -7.06 13.71 -5.69
N TYR A 209 -6.17 12.84 -5.22
CA TYR A 209 -5.22 12.08 -6.05
C TYR A 209 -5.90 10.99 -6.90
N GLU A 210 -5.44 10.84 -8.15
CA GLU A 210 -6.02 9.90 -9.12
C GLU A 210 -5.84 8.44 -8.74
N GLU A 211 -4.69 8.04 -8.20
CA GLU A 211 -4.41 6.64 -7.84
C GLU A 211 -4.66 6.33 -6.36
N GLY A 212 -5.27 7.27 -5.62
CA GLY A 212 -5.72 7.05 -4.25
C GLY A 212 -4.97 7.86 -3.19
N SER A 213 -5.54 7.87 -1.99
CA SER A 213 -5.04 8.67 -0.86
C SER A 213 -3.85 8.01 -0.17
N LEU A 214 -2.82 8.81 0.13
CA LEU A 214 -1.67 8.39 0.92
C LEU A 214 -2.09 7.94 2.33
N ASN A 215 -3.14 8.52 2.91
CA ASN A 215 -3.64 8.15 4.23
C ASN A 215 -4.24 6.74 4.24
N ILE A 216 -4.75 6.24 3.10
CA ILE A 216 -5.14 4.84 2.95
C ILE A 216 -3.89 3.95 2.96
N VAL A 217 -2.84 4.38 2.25
CA VAL A 217 -1.57 3.65 2.18
C VAL A 217 -0.91 3.56 3.55
N THR A 218 -0.85 4.66 4.32
CA THR A 218 -0.28 4.66 5.68
C THR A 218 -1.13 3.84 6.64
N LEU A 219 -2.46 3.87 6.53
CA LEU A 219 -3.35 3.01 7.31
C LEU A 219 -3.03 1.53 7.11
N LEU A 220 -2.93 1.08 5.85
CA LEU A 220 -2.71 -0.33 5.53
C LEU A 220 -1.27 -0.79 5.85
N LEU A 221 -0.29 0.10 5.77
CA LEU A 221 1.11 -0.21 6.09
C LEU A 221 1.41 -0.21 7.60
N THR A 222 0.75 0.69 8.35
CA THR A 222 1.18 1.03 9.73
C THR A 222 0.09 0.91 10.78
N GLY A 223 -1.15 0.71 10.36
CA GLY A 223 -2.31 0.70 11.23
C GLY A 223 -2.88 2.08 11.56
N ARG A 224 -2.30 3.17 11.05
CA ARG A 224 -2.78 4.54 11.29
C ARG A 224 -2.84 5.35 10.01
N ALA A 225 -3.92 6.12 9.82
CA ALA A 225 -4.13 6.94 8.62
C ALA A 225 -3.40 8.29 8.66
N THR A 226 -2.18 8.31 9.22
CA THR A 226 -1.41 9.54 9.42
C THR A 226 -0.96 10.17 8.09
N PRO A 227 -1.01 11.51 7.95
CA PRO A 227 -0.42 12.21 6.82
C PRO A 227 1.10 12.40 6.98
N TYR A 228 1.65 12.11 8.16
CA TYR A 228 3.04 12.41 8.49
C TYR A 228 3.93 11.18 8.33
N LEU A 229 4.95 11.31 7.49
CA LEU A 229 5.83 10.19 7.12
C LEU A 229 7.16 10.19 7.87
N HIS A 230 7.41 11.19 8.70
CA HIS A 230 8.59 11.26 9.57
C HIS A 230 8.55 10.18 10.67
N ASN A 231 9.69 9.96 11.33
CA ASN A 231 9.77 9.00 12.42
C ASN A 231 9.18 9.57 13.71
N GLY A 232 8.33 8.80 14.38
CA GLY A 232 7.88 9.09 15.74
C GLY A 232 6.98 10.31 15.82
N VAL A 233 6.96 10.94 17.00
CA VAL A 233 6.17 12.13 17.26
C VAL A 233 7.07 13.36 17.13
N VAL A 234 6.65 14.34 16.34
CA VAL A 234 7.33 15.64 16.21
C VAL A 234 6.42 16.70 16.80
N TYR A 235 6.95 17.53 17.69
CA TYR A 235 6.19 18.62 18.29
C TYR A 235 6.40 19.89 17.46
N VAL A 236 5.31 20.45 16.94
CA VAL A 236 5.32 21.65 16.10
C VAL A 236 4.59 22.77 16.82
N GLY A 237 5.27 23.88 17.05
CA GLY A 237 4.75 25.10 17.63
C GLY A 237 5.69 26.26 17.34
N ASP A 238 5.22 27.48 17.51
CA ASP A 238 6.04 28.69 17.50
C ASP A 238 6.20 29.22 18.94
N GLU A 239 6.86 30.37 19.12
CA GLU A 239 7.07 30.95 20.46
C GLU A 239 5.77 31.38 21.15
N ASP A 240 4.70 31.59 20.37
CA ASP A 240 3.41 32.12 20.84
C ASP A 240 2.33 31.03 21.05
N HIS A 241 2.56 29.80 20.55
CA HIS A 241 1.61 28.68 20.63
C HIS A 241 2.22 27.43 21.25
N TYR A 242 1.41 26.70 22.05
CA TYR A 242 1.81 25.39 22.57
C TYR A 242 2.19 24.43 21.44
N ALA A 243 3.32 23.76 21.59
CA ALA A 243 3.77 22.77 20.62
C ALA A 243 2.80 21.58 20.57
N LEU A 244 2.17 21.38 19.41
CA LEU A 244 1.22 20.30 19.18
C LEU A 244 1.94 19.05 18.65
N PRO A 245 1.61 17.85 19.14
CA PRO A 245 2.23 16.62 18.69
C PRO A 245 1.69 16.18 17.32
N GLN A 246 2.57 16.08 16.31
CA GLN A 246 2.31 15.42 15.04
C GLN A 246 2.78 13.97 15.11
N PHE A 247 1.84 13.04 14.95
CA PHE A 247 2.11 11.60 15.04
C PHE A 247 2.50 11.04 13.68
N GLY A 248 3.80 10.87 13.46
CA GLY A 248 4.33 10.19 12.28
C GLY A 248 4.32 8.67 12.42
N ILE A 249 5.28 8.03 11.76
CA ILE A 249 5.39 6.57 11.74
C ILE A 249 5.99 6.08 13.06
N LEU A 250 5.19 5.40 13.89
CA LEU A 250 5.57 5.04 15.26
C LEU A 250 6.47 3.80 15.37
N GLY A 251 6.47 2.92 14.37
CA GLY A 251 7.24 1.68 14.37
C GLY A 251 7.69 1.28 12.97
N ARG A 252 8.64 0.34 12.91
CA ARG A 252 9.10 -0.23 11.63
C ARG A 252 8.15 -1.36 11.21
N GLY A 253 7.60 -1.26 10.00
CA GLY A 253 6.75 -2.30 9.41
C GLY A 253 7.53 -3.40 8.69
N SER A 254 6.81 -4.43 8.23
CA SER A 254 7.39 -5.44 7.33
C SER A 254 7.65 -4.91 5.93
N ILE A 255 6.85 -3.93 5.49
CA ILE A 255 6.88 -3.31 4.16
C ILE A 255 7.11 -1.82 4.35
N GLY A 256 7.94 -1.26 3.46
CA GLY A 256 8.31 0.14 3.48
C GLY A 256 7.49 0.98 2.53
N LEU A 257 7.82 2.27 2.48
CA LEU A 257 7.24 3.23 1.56
C LEU A 257 8.33 4.18 1.06
N LEU A 258 8.44 4.32 -0.26
CA LEU A 258 9.25 5.32 -0.94
C LEU A 258 8.34 6.28 -1.69
N ILE A 259 8.63 7.58 -1.63
CA ILE A 259 7.82 8.61 -2.28
C ILE A 259 8.72 9.60 -2.97
N TRP A 260 8.36 9.92 -4.21
CA TRP A 260 8.87 11.05 -4.96
C TRP A 260 7.71 11.65 -5.76
N GLU A 261 7.26 12.85 -5.40
CA GLU A 261 6.12 13.54 -6.06
C GLU A 261 6.58 14.70 -6.97
N GLY A 262 7.89 14.84 -7.21
CA GLY A 262 8.48 15.92 -8.00
C GLY A 262 9.27 16.93 -7.17
N GLU A 263 9.71 18.01 -7.82
CA GLU A 263 10.66 18.99 -7.25
C GLU A 263 9.99 20.19 -6.56
N ASN A 264 8.66 20.24 -6.54
CA ASN A 264 7.92 21.34 -5.93
C ASN A 264 8.22 21.43 -4.41
N GLU A 265 8.63 22.60 -3.92
CA GLU A 265 8.97 22.82 -2.51
C GLU A 265 7.83 22.46 -1.55
N ALA A 266 6.57 22.67 -1.94
CA ALA A 266 5.41 22.27 -1.15
C ALA A 266 5.33 20.73 -0.95
N MET A 267 5.82 19.95 -1.90
CA MET A 267 5.90 18.48 -1.84
C MET A 267 7.19 17.98 -1.15
N ARG A 268 8.17 18.87 -0.93
CA ARG A 268 9.41 18.59 -0.18
C ARG A 268 9.31 18.87 1.32
N SER A 269 8.14 19.28 1.82
CA SER A 269 7.93 19.46 3.27
C SER A 269 8.43 18.23 4.02
N ALA A 270 9.26 18.44 5.05
CA ALA A 270 9.91 17.36 5.80
C ALA A 270 8.90 16.36 6.38
N SER A 271 7.67 16.82 6.66
CA SER A 271 6.59 15.97 7.16
C SER A 271 6.03 15.00 6.13
N ARG A 272 6.20 15.29 4.83
CA ARG A 272 5.80 14.44 3.69
C ARG A 272 6.93 13.56 3.16
N GLN A 273 8.12 13.61 3.77
CA GLN A 273 9.24 12.77 3.38
C GLN A 273 9.31 11.51 4.24
N PRO A 274 9.39 10.30 3.64
CA PRO A 274 9.50 9.06 4.40
C PRO A 274 10.74 9.03 5.29
N GLY A 275 10.53 8.85 6.60
CA GLY A 275 11.60 8.60 7.57
C GLY A 275 12.19 7.20 7.45
N SER A 276 13.24 6.92 8.22
CA SER A 276 13.93 5.62 8.20
C SER A 276 13.01 4.43 8.53
N ARG A 277 11.95 4.60 9.34
CA ARG A 277 10.99 3.53 9.65
C ARG A 277 10.23 3.01 8.41
N LEU A 278 10.09 3.86 7.38
CA LEU A 278 9.52 3.48 6.07
C LEU A 278 10.60 3.10 5.05
N LYS A 279 11.78 3.73 5.09
CA LYS A 279 12.88 3.45 4.15
C LYS A 279 13.67 2.18 4.46
N THR A 280 13.65 1.70 5.71
CA THR A 280 14.34 0.46 6.13
C THR A 280 13.34 -0.52 6.77
N PRO A 281 12.40 -1.08 5.99
CA PRO A 281 11.44 -2.08 6.48
C PRO A 281 12.11 -3.40 6.91
N ALA A 282 11.36 -4.28 7.57
CA ALA A 282 11.90 -5.58 8.02
C ALA A 282 12.17 -6.57 6.87
N THR A 283 11.48 -6.42 5.74
CA THR A 283 11.75 -7.12 4.48
C THR A 283 12.02 -6.10 3.39
N PRO A 284 12.90 -6.37 2.40
CA PRO A 284 13.23 -5.44 1.32
C PRO A 284 12.10 -5.36 0.27
N VAL A 285 10.94 -4.90 0.71
CA VAL A 285 9.74 -4.66 -0.09
C VAL A 285 9.22 -3.27 0.28
N TRP A 286 8.98 -2.43 -0.72
CA TRP A 286 8.47 -1.08 -0.56
C TRP A 286 7.29 -0.86 -1.49
N VAL A 287 6.22 -0.27 -0.96
CA VAL A 287 5.28 0.44 -1.79
C VAL A 287 5.98 1.71 -2.30
N SER A 288 5.76 2.07 -3.55
CA SER A 288 6.27 3.31 -4.12
C SER A 288 5.13 4.25 -4.49
N CYS A 289 5.36 5.56 -4.35
CA CYS A 289 4.59 6.61 -5.02
C CYS A 289 5.56 7.44 -5.86
N CYS A 290 5.48 7.33 -7.19
CA CYS A 290 6.35 8.01 -8.15
C CYS A 290 5.49 8.95 -9.00
N CYS A 291 5.60 10.27 -8.82
CA CYS A 291 4.72 11.26 -9.46
C CYS A 291 3.22 10.94 -9.28
N GLY A 292 2.81 10.49 -8.10
CA GLY A 292 1.42 10.11 -7.83
C GLY A 292 1.02 8.71 -8.34
N HIS A 293 1.94 7.97 -8.95
CA HIS A 293 1.71 6.59 -9.40
C HIS A 293 2.23 5.56 -8.42
N PHE A 294 1.38 4.59 -8.08
CA PHE A 294 1.72 3.55 -7.13
C PHE A 294 2.29 2.30 -7.79
N GLY A 295 3.26 1.69 -7.11
CA GLY A 295 3.86 0.43 -7.50
C GLY A 295 4.53 -0.25 -6.30
N VAL A 296 5.30 -1.30 -6.57
CA VAL A 296 6.03 -2.06 -5.56
C VAL A 296 7.46 -2.29 -6.03
N LEU A 297 8.41 -1.82 -5.23
CA LEU A 297 9.84 -2.12 -5.35
C LEU A 297 10.20 -3.27 -4.41
N PHE A 298 10.99 -4.24 -4.85
CA PHE A 298 11.40 -5.35 -4.00
C PHE A 298 12.72 -6.00 -4.42
N ASN A 299 13.34 -6.69 -3.48
CA ASN A 299 14.51 -7.53 -3.67
C ASN A 299 14.30 -8.86 -2.94
N SER A 300 14.91 -9.95 -3.41
CA SER A 300 14.72 -11.30 -2.83
C SER A 300 15.65 -11.61 -1.64
N ASN A 301 16.74 -10.86 -1.47
CA ASN A 301 17.70 -11.03 -0.39
C ASN A 301 17.22 -10.34 0.89
N ARG A 302 16.72 -11.13 1.86
CA ARG A 302 16.28 -10.66 3.18
C ARG A 302 17.33 -9.80 3.91
N GLU A 303 18.62 -10.06 3.67
CA GLU A 303 19.71 -9.37 4.34
C GLU A 303 20.09 -8.03 3.68
N LEU A 304 19.43 -7.62 2.59
CA LEU A 304 19.73 -6.38 1.86
C LEU A 304 19.85 -5.16 2.79
N LEU A 305 18.93 -5.03 3.76
CA LEU A 305 18.85 -3.88 4.68
C LEU A 305 19.53 -4.14 6.03
N ARG A 306 20.11 -5.32 6.21
CA ARG A 306 20.75 -5.77 7.47
C ARG A 306 22.26 -5.88 7.32
N ASN A 307 22.73 -6.13 6.10
CA ASN A 307 24.13 -6.28 5.77
C ASN A 307 24.55 -5.20 4.76
N TYR A 308 25.42 -4.28 5.20
CA TYR A 308 25.91 -3.19 4.35
C TYR A 308 26.60 -3.69 3.07
N HIS A 309 27.21 -4.88 3.08
CA HIS A 309 27.79 -5.47 1.87
C HIS A 309 26.72 -5.84 0.84
N ALA A 310 25.56 -6.32 1.29
CA ALA A 310 24.45 -6.66 0.41
C ALA A 310 23.84 -5.39 -0.22
N GLU A 311 23.91 -4.24 0.47
CA GLU A 311 23.43 -2.96 -0.03
C GLU A 311 24.43 -2.24 -0.95
N LYS A 312 25.64 -2.78 -1.19
CA LYS A 312 26.62 -2.17 -2.12
C LYS A 312 26.21 -2.27 -3.58
N ARG A 313 25.75 -3.46 -4.01
CA ARG A 313 25.29 -3.70 -5.38
C ARG A 313 24.28 -4.85 -5.37
N PHE A 314 23.08 -4.61 -5.90
CA PHE A 314 21.98 -5.57 -5.83
C PHE A 314 20.97 -5.38 -6.96
N GLU A 315 20.20 -6.43 -7.25
CA GLU A 315 19.05 -6.37 -8.14
C GLU A 315 17.86 -5.73 -7.45
N LEU A 316 17.14 -4.85 -8.13
CA LEU A 316 15.89 -4.28 -7.65
C LEU A 316 14.81 -4.52 -8.71
N HIS A 317 13.68 -5.02 -8.25
CA HIS A 317 12.53 -5.33 -9.07
C HIS A 317 11.45 -4.30 -8.83
N TYR A 318 10.77 -3.86 -9.88
CA TYR A 318 9.68 -2.91 -9.84
C TYR A 318 8.46 -3.49 -10.55
N TYR A 319 7.31 -3.51 -9.87
CA TYR A 319 6.05 -4.00 -10.40
C TYR A 319 4.94 -2.97 -10.21
N THR A 320 4.09 -2.77 -11.22
CA THR A 320 2.88 -1.93 -11.12
C THR A 320 1.62 -2.72 -11.46
N LEU A 321 0.50 -2.31 -10.87
CA LEU A 321 -0.82 -2.94 -11.08
C LEU A 321 -1.36 -2.78 -12.51
N ALA A 322 -0.68 -2.01 -13.36
CA ALA A 322 -0.91 -2.01 -14.81
C ALA A 322 -0.43 -3.33 -15.47
N GLY A 323 0.20 -4.22 -14.72
CA GLY A 323 0.82 -5.44 -15.24
C GLY A 323 2.22 -5.22 -15.79
N CYS A 324 2.90 -4.16 -15.38
CA CYS A 324 4.24 -3.83 -15.85
C CYS A 324 5.28 -4.23 -14.83
N TYR A 325 6.39 -4.78 -15.31
CA TYR A 325 7.52 -5.21 -14.51
C TYR A 325 8.81 -4.68 -15.13
N LEU A 326 9.76 -4.32 -14.27
CA LEU A 326 11.09 -3.84 -14.63
C LEU A 326 12.09 -4.34 -13.59
N SER A 327 13.25 -4.84 -14.02
CA SER A 327 14.39 -5.13 -13.14
C SER A 327 15.54 -4.18 -13.44
N MET A 328 16.34 -3.89 -12.41
CA MET A 328 17.51 -3.02 -12.53
C MET A 328 18.60 -3.43 -11.54
N THR A 329 19.86 -3.24 -11.92
CA THR A 329 20.96 -3.24 -10.95
C THR A 329 21.04 -1.86 -10.30
N VAL A 330 21.07 -1.83 -8.96
CA VAL A 330 21.43 -0.65 -8.17
C VAL A 330 22.85 -0.83 -7.65
N ASP A 331 23.74 0.09 -8.00
CA ASP A 331 25.12 0.15 -7.52
C ASP A 331 25.28 1.35 -6.59
N ASN A 332 25.26 1.07 -5.29
CA ASN A 332 25.31 2.03 -4.20
C ASN A 332 26.69 2.02 -3.51
N ARG A 333 27.73 1.58 -4.24
CA ARG A 333 29.10 1.83 -3.83
C ARG A 333 29.31 3.33 -3.94
N GLN A 334 29.40 4.01 -2.80
CA GLN A 334 29.90 5.39 -2.76
C GLN A 334 31.20 5.41 -3.57
N GLN A 335 31.30 6.33 -4.54
CA GLN A 335 32.63 6.67 -5.03
C GLN A 335 33.37 7.20 -3.80
N GLU A 336 34.20 6.37 -3.19
CA GLU A 336 35.07 6.81 -2.11
C GLU A 336 35.90 7.96 -2.70
N GLU A 337 35.58 9.19 -2.30
CA GLU A 337 36.43 10.35 -2.53
C GLU A 337 37.78 10.04 -1.87
N GLY A 338 38.75 9.60 -2.67
CA GLY A 338 40.01 9.10 -2.14
C GLY A 338 40.94 8.45 -3.16
N ALA A 339 41.14 9.08 -4.32
CA ALA A 339 42.36 8.91 -5.09
C ALA A 339 42.80 10.28 -5.60
N ASP A 340 43.72 10.86 -4.85
CA ASP A 340 44.62 11.90 -5.30
C ASP A 340 45.29 11.44 -6.60
N ASP A 341 44.93 12.05 -7.71
CA ASP A 341 45.86 12.30 -8.80
C ASP A 341 45.40 13.57 -9.53
N GLY A 342 46.30 14.55 -9.55
CA GLY A 342 46.08 15.83 -10.20
C GLY A 342 45.83 15.71 -11.69
N GLN A 343 45.26 16.78 -12.25
CA GLN A 343 44.96 17.01 -13.67
C GLN A 343 43.73 16.29 -14.21
N GLU A 344 42.58 16.96 -14.18
CA GLU A 344 42.04 17.63 -15.37
C GLU A 344 40.74 18.37 -15.01
N ASP A 345 40.85 19.70 -14.94
CA ASP A 345 39.76 20.65 -14.71
C ASP A 345 38.94 20.88 -16.00
N GLY A 346 38.58 19.79 -16.69
CA GLY A 346 38.12 19.82 -18.09
C GLY A 346 36.78 19.14 -18.41
N GLU A 347 36.22 18.28 -17.55
CA GLU A 347 35.01 17.49 -17.91
C GLU A 347 33.94 17.42 -16.80
N ARG A 348 33.94 18.34 -15.83
CA ARG A 348 32.89 18.41 -14.77
C ARG A 348 31.57 19.08 -15.21
N LYS A 349 31.30 19.13 -16.53
CA LYS A 349 30.07 19.72 -17.10
C LYS A 349 29.51 18.90 -18.26
N GLN A 350 29.33 17.59 -18.11
CA GLN A 350 28.56 16.83 -19.11
C GLN A 350 28.04 15.49 -18.53
N ASN A 351 27.03 15.55 -17.65
CA ASN A 351 26.00 14.50 -17.53
C ASN A 351 24.85 14.98 -16.63
N ASP A 352 24.21 16.10 -17.02
CA ASP A 352 22.77 16.31 -16.74
C ASP A 352 21.97 15.33 -17.63
N MET A 353 22.24 14.03 -17.48
CA MET A 353 21.38 13.00 -18.03
C MET A 353 20.08 13.13 -17.24
N VAL A 354 18.99 13.50 -17.93
CA VAL A 354 17.66 13.69 -17.33
C VAL A 354 17.32 12.43 -16.53
N SER A 355 17.46 12.51 -15.20
CA SER A 355 17.18 11.39 -14.33
C SER A 355 15.69 11.10 -14.39
N THR A 356 15.33 9.85 -14.67
CA THR A 356 13.94 9.42 -14.74
C THR A 356 13.26 9.58 -13.37
N PRO A 357 11.95 9.84 -13.31
CA PRO A 357 11.17 9.80 -12.07
C PRO A 357 11.47 8.61 -11.15
N LEU A 358 11.63 7.42 -11.75
CA LEU A 358 11.92 6.19 -11.01
C LEU A 358 13.34 6.21 -10.41
N GLU A 359 14.35 6.72 -11.12
CA GLU A 359 15.68 6.93 -10.54
C GLU A 359 15.64 7.91 -9.39
N ARG A 360 14.93 9.03 -9.54
CA ARG A 360 14.74 10.03 -8.48
C ARG A 360 14.08 9.42 -7.24
N LEU A 361 13.07 8.56 -7.44
CA LEU A 361 12.45 7.79 -6.36
C LEU A 361 13.45 6.88 -5.65
N ILE A 362 14.26 6.12 -6.40
CA ILE A 362 15.27 5.20 -5.84
C ILE A 362 16.33 5.99 -5.07
N HIS A 363 16.75 7.16 -5.58
CA HIS A 363 17.69 8.07 -4.93
C HIS A 363 17.17 8.66 -3.61
N THR A 364 15.85 8.63 -3.35
CA THR A 364 15.33 8.99 -2.01
C THR A 364 15.81 8.04 -0.92
N LYS A 365 16.23 6.81 -1.29
CA LYS A 365 16.77 5.81 -0.37
C LYS A 365 18.26 5.57 -0.59
N TRP A 366 18.68 5.33 -1.83
CA TRP A 366 20.09 5.07 -2.19
C TRP A 366 20.62 6.28 -2.96
N MET A 367 21.01 7.30 -2.20
CA MET A 367 21.47 8.58 -2.74
C MET A 367 22.63 8.33 -3.72
N GLU A 368 22.54 8.93 -4.91
CA GLU A 368 23.57 8.88 -5.96
C GLU A 368 23.92 7.48 -6.49
N ALA A 369 23.13 6.46 -6.16
CA ALA A 369 23.36 5.12 -6.68
C ALA A 369 23.25 5.09 -8.21
N LYS A 370 24.18 4.38 -8.85
CA LYS A 370 24.13 4.15 -10.30
C LYS A 370 23.10 3.06 -10.60
N ILE A 371 22.12 3.39 -11.43
CA ILE A 371 21.02 2.49 -11.80
C ILE A 371 21.24 1.99 -13.22
N THR A 372 21.09 0.68 -13.44
CA THR A 372 21.21 0.06 -14.77
C THR A 372 19.99 -0.82 -15.01
N TYR A 373 19.13 -0.38 -15.93
CA TYR A 373 17.89 -1.09 -16.27
C TYR A 373 18.17 -2.34 -17.11
N HIS A 374 17.46 -3.43 -16.80
CA HIS A 374 17.52 -4.69 -17.53
C HIS A 374 16.29 -4.80 -18.43
N GLY A 375 16.34 -4.10 -19.57
CA GLY A 375 15.25 -4.03 -20.55
C GLY A 375 14.81 -2.60 -20.85
N PRO A 376 13.97 -2.41 -21.88
CA PRO A 376 13.43 -1.10 -22.21
C PRO A 376 12.48 -0.61 -21.11
N LEU A 377 12.51 0.68 -20.81
CA LEU A 377 11.53 1.33 -19.93
C LEU A 377 10.13 1.20 -20.58
N PRO A 378 9.15 0.54 -19.93
CA PRO A 378 7.79 0.48 -20.41
C PRO A 378 7.22 1.89 -20.61
N ALA A 379 6.49 2.12 -21.71
CA ALA A 379 5.86 3.42 -21.98
C ALA A 379 4.88 3.85 -20.86
N SER A 380 4.30 2.89 -20.14
CA SER A 380 3.45 3.12 -18.96
C SER A 380 4.20 3.60 -17.71
N LEU A 381 5.54 3.58 -17.75
CA LEU A 381 6.44 4.10 -16.71
C LEU A 381 7.14 5.40 -17.15
N ASN A 382 6.81 5.92 -18.33
CA ASN A 382 7.14 7.29 -18.73
C ASN A 382 6.06 8.20 -18.11
N PHE A 383 6.35 8.72 -16.92
CA PHE A 383 5.47 9.61 -16.18
C PHE A 383 5.54 11.04 -16.71
#